data_AF-A0A967DKB5-F1
#
_entry.id   AF-A0A967DKB5-F1
#
_cell.length_a   1.000
_cell.length_b   1.000
_cell.length_c   1.000
_cell.angle_alpha   90.00
_cell.angle_beta   90.00
_cell.angle_gamma   90.00
#
_symmetry.space_group_name_H-M   'P 1'
#
loop_
_entity.id
_entity.type
_entity.pdbx_description
1 polymer ?
#
loop_
_entity_poly.entity_id
_entity_poly.type
_entity_poly.pdbx_seq_one_letter_code
_entity_poly.pdbx_strand_id
1 'polypeptide(L)'
;MARPGSHERPVFDERREELEKHEFMLGIERGRLAVTLDVLTDALVLVGQHGVYCRSARQPNLPAMDIRAISKSIEDAKDLIGSVLAEMKASKTPVV
;
A
#
# COMPACT_ATOMS: atom_id res chain seq x y z
N MET A 1 -26.39 22.83 3.39
CA MET A 1 -26.42 21.39 3.06
C MET A 1 -25.16 21.08 2.24
N ALA A 2 -24.13 20.52 2.88
CA ALA A 2 -22.82 20.26 2.28
C ALA A 2 -22.89 19.01 1.38
N ARG A 3 -22.18 19.02 0.25
CA ARG A 3 -22.13 17.87 -0.68
C ARG A 3 -21.37 16.70 -0.03
N PRO A 4 -21.86 15.46 -0.10
CA PRO A 4 -21.09 14.30 0.31
C PRO A 4 -19.99 14.05 -0.73
N GLY A 5 -18.71 14.20 -0.34
CA GLY A 5 -17.58 13.86 -1.22
C GLY A 5 -16.31 14.71 -1.14
N SER A 6 -16.27 15.77 -0.34
CA SER A 6 -15.05 16.58 -0.18
C SER A 6 -14.19 16.12 1.00
N HIS A 7 -13.81 14.85 1.03
CA HIS A 7 -12.60 14.50 1.78
C HIS A 7 -11.44 15.01 0.95
N GLU A 8 -10.80 16.07 1.42
CA GLU A 8 -9.42 16.41 1.04
C GLU A 8 -8.63 15.09 1.02
N ARG A 9 -7.96 14.79 -0.08
CA ARG A 9 -7.28 13.51 -0.29
C ARG A 9 -5.80 13.76 0.01
N PRO A 10 -5.36 13.74 1.29
CA PRO A 10 -4.08 14.32 1.69
C PRO A 10 -2.91 13.60 1.04
N VAL A 11 -3.09 12.32 0.70
CA VAL A 11 -2.13 11.50 -0.04
C VAL A 11 -1.71 12.12 -1.38
N PHE A 12 -2.59 12.87 -2.07
CA PHE A 12 -2.24 13.52 -3.34
C PHE A 12 -1.33 14.73 -3.14
N ASP A 13 -1.38 15.37 -1.97
CA ASP A 13 -0.52 16.49 -1.62
C ASP A 13 0.78 15.99 -0.99
N GLU A 14 0.70 15.07 -0.02
CA GLU A 14 1.84 14.49 0.69
C GLU A 14 2.77 13.69 -0.23
N ARG A 15 2.22 12.99 -1.22
CA ARG A 15 2.97 12.12 -2.15
C ARG A 15 2.98 12.65 -3.57
N ARG A 16 2.74 13.96 -3.76
CA ARG A 16 2.58 14.57 -5.08
C ARG A 16 3.72 14.25 -6.04
N GLU A 17 4.96 14.42 -5.59
CA GLU A 17 6.15 14.19 -6.42
C GLU A 17 6.26 12.73 -6.87
N GLU A 18 6.05 11.77 -5.96
CA GLU A 18 6.06 10.35 -6.30
C GLU A 18 4.91 9.97 -7.22
N LEU A 19 3.72 10.54 -7.01
CA LEU A 19 2.58 10.34 -7.91
C LEU A 19 2.90 10.87 -9.31
N GLU A 20 3.37 12.11 -9.45
CA GLU A 20 3.72 12.70 -10.74
C GLU A 20 4.76 11.85 -11.48
N LYS A 21 5.82 11.43 -10.77
CA LYS A 21 6.88 10.59 -11.32
C LYS A 21 6.35 9.23 -11.79
N HIS A 22 5.59 8.52 -10.97
CA HIS A 22 5.09 7.19 -11.30
C HIS A 22 3.98 7.23 -12.35
N GLU A 23 3.09 8.22 -12.30
CA GLU A 23 2.05 8.43 -13.32
C GLU A 23 2.69 8.76 -14.68
N PHE A 24 3.78 9.52 -14.71
CA PHE A 24 4.52 9.80 -15.94
C PHE A 24 5.18 8.54 -16.53
N MET A 25 5.87 7.74 -15.69
CA MET A 25 6.61 6.57 -16.16
C MET A 25 5.72 5.37 -16.54
N LEU A 26 4.60 5.17 -15.84
CA LEU A 26 3.79 3.95 -15.92
C LEU A 26 2.39 4.19 -16.49
N GLY A 27 1.98 5.44 -16.63
CA GLY A 27 0.60 5.87 -16.86
C GLY A 27 -0.18 6.00 -15.54
N ILE A 28 -1.27 6.75 -15.56
CA ILE A 28 -2.03 7.18 -14.37
C ILE A 28 -2.38 6.01 -13.44
N GLU A 29 -3.03 4.98 -13.99
CA GLU A 29 -3.54 3.86 -13.18
C GLU A 29 -2.41 3.06 -12.52
N ARG A 30 -1.38 2.69 -13.32
CA ARG A 30 -0.23 1.92 -12.81
C ARG A 30 0.64 2.76 -11.88
N GLY A 31 0.75 4.05 -12.14
CA GLY A 31 1.49 4.98 -11.29
C GLY A 31 0.87 5.09 -9.90
N ARG A 32 -0.46 5.22 -9.82
CA ARG A 32 -1.19 5.26 -8.54
C ARG A 32 -1.10 3.94 -7.77
N LEU A 33 -1.22 2.81 -8.46
CA LEU A 33 -1.06 1.49 -7.83
C LEU A 33 0.38 1.28 -7.33
N ALA A 34 1.40 1.78 -8.04
CA ALA A 34 2.78 1.76 -7.58
C ALA A 34 2.95 2.57 -6.28
N VAL A 35 2.46 3.81 -6.24
CA VAL A 35 2.52 4.63 -5.02
C VAL A 35 1.70 4.02 -3.87
N THR A 36 0.61 3.30 -4.19
CA THR A 36 -0.15 2.56 -3.18
C THR A 36 0.69 1.45 -2.53
N LEU A 37 1.51 0.73 -3.30
CA LEU A 37 2.45 -0.25 -2.75
C LEU A 37 3.50 0.39 -1.83
N ASP A 38 3.96 1.59 -2.14
CA ASP A 38 4.89 2.33 -1.28
C ASP A 38 4.22 2.71 0.05
N VAL A 39 2.99 3.25 0.00
CA VAL A 39 2.22 3.57 1.21
C VAL A 39 2.01 2.34 2.10
N LEU A 40 1.66 1.19 1.51
CA LEU A 40 1.51 -0.06 2.25
C LEU A 40 2.84 -0.56 2.82
N THR A 41 3.94 -0.33 2.12
CA THR A 41 5.28 -0.70 2.59
C THR A 41 5.68 0.16 3.79
N ASP A 42 5.44 1.47 3.75
CA ASP A 42 5.68 2.35 4.89
C ASP A 42 4.83 1.96 6.10
N ALA A 43 3.55 1.61 5.88
CA ALA A 43 2.69 1.10 6.94
C ALA A 43 3.24 -0.20 7.55
N LEU A 44 3.73 -1.13 6.73
CA LEU A 44 4.32 -2.38 7.21
C LEU A 44 5.58 -2.13 8.06
N VAL A 45 6.42 -1.16 7.67
CA VAL A 45 7.59 -0.75 8.45
C VAL A 45 7.17 -0.21 9.84
N LEU A 46 6.17 0.68 9.88
CA LEU A 46 5.67 1.25 11.13
C LEU A 46 5.05 0.18 12.05
N VAL A 47 4.26 -0.73 11.50
CA VAL A 47 3.67 -1.85 12.25
C VAL A 47 4.75 -2.79 12.78
N GLY A 48 5.78 -3.08 11.97
CA GLY A 48 6.93 -3.88 12.39
C GLY A 48 7.70 -3.27 13.56
N GLN A 49 7.95 -1.95 13.51
CA GLN A 49 8.57 -1.22 14.61
C GLN A 49 7.71 -1.26 15.88
N HIS A 50 6.39 -1.05 15.75
CA HIS A 50 5.49 -1.13 16.89
C HIS A 50 5.45 -2.53 17.51
N GLY A 51 5.61 -3.59 16.71
CA GLY A 51 5.70 -4.99 17.15
C GLY A 51 6.94 -5.34 17.98
N VAL A 52 7.96 -4.47 18.01
CA VAL A 52 9.10 -4.58 18.94
C VAL A 52 8.65 -4.30 20.38
N TYR A 53 7.77 -3.31 20.54
CA TYR A 53 7.28 -2.87 21.85
C TYR A 53 6.01 -3.62 22.28
N CYS A 54 5.11 -3.88 21.32
CA CYS A 54 3.84 -4.54 21.57
C CYS A 54 3.97 -6.07 21.40
N ARG A 55 4.24 -6.76 22.52
CA ARG A 55 4.50 -8.21 22.57
C ARG A 55 3.28 -9.00 23.05
N SER A 56 3.16 -10.23 22.57
CA SER A 56 2.09 -11.12 23.02
C SER A 56 2.30 -11.54 24.48
N ALA A 57 1.27 -11.36 25.31
CA ALA A 57 1.29 -11.83 26.70
C ALA A 57 1.41 -13.36 26.83
N ARG A 58 0.91 -14.11 25.82
CA ARG A 58 0.96 -15.58 25.80
C ARG A 58 2.27 -16.11 25.18
N GLN A 59 2.86 -15.34 24.27
CA GLN A 59 4.04 -15.72 23.50
C GLN A 59 5.03 -14.54 23.46
N PRO A 60 5.83 -14.33 24.51
CA PRO A 60 6.68 -13.13 24.64
C PRO A 60 7.68 -12.93 23.49
N ASN A 61 8.01 -14.01 22.79
CA ASN A 61 8.90 -14.01 21.62
C ASN A 61 8.21 -13.60 20.31
N LEU A 62 6.91 -13.31 20.32
CA LEU A 62 6.16 -12.83 19.16
C LEU A 62 5.51 -11.46 19.41
N PRO A 63 5.30 -10.66 18.36
CA PRO A 63 4.43 -9.49 18.43
C PRO A 63 3.01 -9.86 18.87
N ALA A 64 2.26 -8.88 19.34
CA ALA A 64 0.85 -9.07 19.67
C ALA A 64 0.04 -9.60 18.47
N MET A 65 -1.04 -10.35 18.77
CA MET A 65 -1.80 -11.09 17.75
C MET A 65 -2.43 -10.18 16.70
N ASP A 66 -2.92 -9.03 17.13
CA ASP A 66 -3.45 -7.94 16.31
C ASP A 66 -2.38 -7.35 15.38
N ILE A 67 -1.17 -7.08 15.87
CA ILE A 67 -0.04 -6.59 15.07
C ILE A 67 0.28 -7.58 13.94
N ARG A 68 0.31 -8.88 14.26
CA ARG A 68 0.52 -9.93 13.25
C ARG A 68 -0.61 -9.97 12.22
N ALA A 69 -1.86 -9.82 12.66
CA ALA A 69 -3.01 -9.81 11.75
C ALA A 69 -3.01 -8.58 10.82
N ILE A 70 -2.63 -7.41 11.34
CA ILE A 70 -2.47 -6.19 10.56
C ILE A 70 -1.34 -6.35 9.54
N SER A 71 -0.16 -6.83 9.95
CA SER A 71 0.95 -7.10 9.03
C SER A 71 0.52 -8.03 7.90
N LYS A 72 -0.15 -9.15 8.23
CA LYS A 72 -0.63 -10.10 7.23
C LYS A 72 -1.63 -9.47 6.26
N SER A 73 -2.54 -8.64 6.77
CA SER A 73 -3.54 -7.96 5.93
C SER A 73 -2.89 -6.95 4.97
N ILE A 74 -1.84 -6.26 5.42
CA ILE A 74 -1.07 -5.34 4.57
C ILE A 74 -0.29 -6.11 3.50
N GLU A 75 0.34 -7.23 3.87
CA GLU A 75 1.03 -8.12 2.92
C GLU A 75 0.06 -8.66 1.85
N ASP A 76 -1.12 -9.14 2.26
CA ASP A 76 -2.15 -9.63 1.33
C ASP A 76 -2.64 -8.53 0.38
N ALA A 77 -2.83 -7.30 0.89
CA ALA A 77 -3.19 -6.17 0.05
C ALA A 77 -2.10 -5.85 -0.99
N LYS A 78 -0.83 -5.92 -0.60
CA LYS A 78 0.30 -5.73 -1.52
C LYS A 78 0.33 -6.80 -2.61
N ASP A 79 0.09 -8.06 -2.25
CA ASP A 79 0.08 -9.17 -3.21
C ASP A 79 -1.04 -8.98 -4.25
N LEU A 80 -2.25 -8.61 -3.82
CA LEU A 80 -3.38 -8.35 -4.72
C LEU A 80 -3.13 -7.14 -5.63
N ILE A 81 -2.56 -6.04 -5.11
CA ILE A 81 -2.22 -4.88 -5.94
C ILE A 81 -1.10 -5.21 -6.92
N GLY A 82 -0.09 -5.96 -6.46
CA GLY A 82 1.02 -6.45 -7.28
C GLY A 82 0.53 -7.34 -8.42
N SER A 83 -0.45 -8.22 -8.16
CA SER A 83 -1.04 -9.06 -9.20
C SER A 83 -1.78 -8.23 -10.25
N VAL A 84 -2.54 -7.20 -9.86
CA VAL A 84 -3.19 -6.27 -10.80
C VAL A 84 -2.16 -5.56 -11.67
N LEU A 85 -1.07 -5.05 -11.08
CA LEU A 85 0.01 -4.41 -11.83
C LEU A 85 0.67 -5.37 -12.84
N ALA A 86 0.83 -6.64 -12.48
CA ALA A 86 1.36 -7.68 -13.36
C ALA A 86 0.42 -7.97 -14.53
N GLU A 87 -0.88 -8.11 -14.27
CA GLU A 87 -1.90 -8.32 -15.30
C GLU A 87 -1.98 -7.14 -16.27
N MET A 88 -2.02 -5.91 -15.75
CA MET A 88 -2.03 -4.69 -16.58
C MET A 88 -0.80 -4.57 -17.48
N LYS A 89 0.35 -5.09 -17.04
CA LYS A 89 1.57 -5.16 -17.86
C LYS A 89 1.43 -6.21 -18.96
N ALA A 90 0.85 -7.37 -18.65
CA ALA A 90 0.66 -8.46 -19.61
C ALA A 90 -0.37 -8.12 -20.69
N SER A 91 -1.50 -7.50 -20.33
CA SER A 91 -2.56 -7.12 -21.27
C SER A 91 -2.14 -6.06 -22.31
N LYS A 92 -1.03 -5.36 -22.08
CA LYS A 92 -0.52 -4.31 -22.98
C LYS A 92 0.52 -4.79 -23.98
N THR A 93 0.96 -6.05 -23.93
CA THR A 93 1.86 -6.63 -24.94
C THR A 93 1.03 -7.10 -26.14
N PRO A 94 1.12 -6.44 -27.31
CA PRO A 94 0.59 -7.03 -28.53
C PRO A 94 1.43 -8.27 -28.83
N VAL A 95 0.79 -9.41 -29.01
CA VAL A 95 1.41 -10.55 -29.69
C VAL A 95 1.64 -10.09 -31.13
N VAL A 96 2.89 -9.70 -31.43
CA VAL A 96 3.39 -9.52 -32.80
C VAL A 96 3.96 -10.85 -33.26
#